data_AF-A0A1J5PEQ9-F1
#
_entry.id   AF-A0A1J5PEQ9-F1
#
_cell.length_a   1.000
_cell.length_b   1.000
_cell.length_c   1.000
_cell.angle_alpha   90.00
_cell.angle_beta   90.00
_cell.angle_gamma   90.00
#
_symmetry.space_group_name_H-M   'P 1'
#
loop_
_entity.id
_entity.type
_entity.pdbx_description
1 polymer ?
#
loop_
_entity_poly.entity_id
_entity_poly.type
_entity_poly.pdbx_seq_one_letter_code
_entity_poly.pdbx_strand_id
1 'polypeptide(L)'
;MKDLVGKHIVPVSAGGGVYKFVTQWQQENPGYKVEITASSAGVPYPDRLKEVENGKYDALILPSNLGEQTVIENQKLDIKASEPVSINNTYVLIHKSDENKALLDDVNRVLKELKDDGTLDKLSQKWFGEVVVKYMK
;
A
#
# COMPACT_ATOMS: atom_id res chain seq x y z
N MET A 1 0.22 1.29 -13.94
CA MET A 1 -1.25 1.32 -14.11
C MET A 1 -1.70 1.09 -15.55
N LYS A 2 -1.12 1.74 -16.57
CA LYS A 2 -1.49 1.49 -17.98
C LYS A 2 -1.38 0.00 -18.39
N ASP A 3 -0.36 -0.69 -17.90
CA ASP A 3 -0.13 -2.12 -18.18
C ASP A 3 -1.18 -3.06 -17.55
N LEU A 4 -2.07 -2.52 -16.70
CA LEU A 4 -3.17 -3.25 -16.08
C LEU A 4 -4.47 -3.14 -16.88
N VAL A 5 -4.49 -2.40 -17.98
CA VAL A 5 -5.68 -2.34 -18.87
C VAL A 5 -5.93 -3.72 -19.47
N GLY A 6 -7.15 -4.22 -19.32
CA GLY A 6 -7.56 -5.54 -19.78
C GLY A 6 -7.03 -6.71 -18.94
N LYS A 7 -6.38 -6.44 -17.80
CA LYS A 7 -5.92 -7.46 -16.85
C LYS A 7 -6.97 -7.77 -15.80
N HIS A 8 -7.04 -9.03 -15.37
CA HIS A 8 -7.88 -9.47 -14.27
C HIS A 8 -7.16 -9.25 -12.95
N ILE A 9 -7.49 -8.17 -12.26
CA ILE A 9 -6.84 -7.77 -11.00
C ILE A 9 -7.57 -8.42 -9.82
N VAL A 10 -6.82 -8.81 -8.79
CA VAL A 10 -7.40 -9.25 -7.52
C VAL A 10 -8.43 -8.23 -7.00
N PRO A 11 -9.64 -8.66 -6.61
CA PRO A 11 -10.65 -7.77 -6.06
C PRO A 11 -10.16 -6.99 -4.84
N VAL A 12 -10.52 -5.72 -4.77
CA VAL A 12 -10.08 -4.78 -3.73
C VAL A 12 -11.24 -4.42 -2.80
N SER A 13 -10.95 -4.04 -1.56
CA SER A 13 -11.99 -3.60 -0.63
C SER A 13 -12.63 -2.30 -1.10
N ALA A 14 -13.97 -2.26 -1.18
CA ALA A 14 -14.73 -1.13 -1.74
C ALA A 14 -14.45 0.24 -1.09
N GLY A 15 -14.09 0.27 0.19
CA GLY A 15 -13.71 1.50 0.92
C GLY A 15 -12.21 1.70 1.11
N GLY A 16 -11.39 0.79 0.60
CA GLY A 16 -9.95 0.76 0.85
C GLY A 16 -9.15 1.79 0.04
N GLY A 17 -7.93 2.07 0.48
CA GLY A 17 -7.03 3.02 -0.19
C GLY A 17 -6.73 2.64 -1.65
N VAL A 18 -6.58 1.34 -1.95
CA VAL A 18 -6.34 0.86 -3.33
C VAL A 18 -7.52 1.18 -4.25
N TYR A 19 -8.77 0.95 -3.81
CA TYR A 19 -9.95 1.28 -4.62
C TYR A 19 -10.01 2.77 -4.94
N LYS A 20 -9.75 3.62 -3.94
CA LYS A 20 -9.68 5.08 -4.12
C LYS A 20 -8.57 5.47 -5.09
N PHE A 21 -7.37 4.93 -4.92
CA PHE A 21 -6.22 5.18 -5.80
C PHE A 21 -6.53 4.84 -7.26
N VAL A 22 -7.03 3.63 -7.54
CA VAL A 22 -7.30 3.21 -8.92
C VAL A 22 -8.42 4.03 -9.54
N THR A 23 -9.46 4.37 -8.76
CA THR A 23 -10.56 5.24 -9.22
C THR A 23 -10.05 6.64 -9.58
N GLN A 24 -9.24 7.25 -8.72
CA GLN A 24 -8.64 8.56 -8.99
C GLN A 24 -7.70 8.53 -10.19
N TRP A 25 -6.83 7.51 -10.27
CA TRP A 25 -5.92 7.36 -11.40
C TRP A 25 -6.67 7.27 -12.74
N GLN A 26 -7.80 6.56 -12.79
CA GLN A 26 -8.64 6.49 -14.01
C GLN A 26 -9.31 7.83 -14.35
N GLN A 27 -9.74 8.61 -13.35
CA GLN A 27 -10.27 9.97 -13.60
C GLN A 27 -9.23 10.88 -14.24
N GLU A 28 -7.98 10.78 -13.80
CA GLU A 28 -6.84 11.53 -14.35
C GLU A 28 -6.36 10.96 -15.70
N ASN A 29 -6.76 9.73 -16.06
CA ASN A 29 -6.31 9.00 -17.24
C ASN A 29 -7.50 8.39 -18.02
N PRO A 30 -8.45 9.20 -18.55
CA PRO A 30 -9.74 8.71 -19.06
C PRO A 30 -9.64 7.78 -20.28
N GLY A 31 -8.50 7.75 -20.98
CA GLY A 31 -8.24 6.83 -22.08
C GLY A 31 -7.86 5.40 -21.66
N TYR A 32 -7.67 5.15 -20.37
CA TYR A 32 -7.24 3.85 -19.85
C TYR A 32 -8.29 3.30 -18.88
N LYS A 33 -8.94 2.20 -19.26
CA LYS A 33 -9.92 1.52 -18.42
C LYS A 33 -9.28 0.33 -17.71
N VAL A 34 -9.15 0.44 -16.39
CA VAL A 34 -8.66 -0.62 -15.50
C VAL A 34 -9.86 -1.22 -14.78
N GLU A 35 -10.12 -2.50 -15.01
CA GLU A 35 -11.23 -3.20 -14.37
C GLU A 35 -10.86 -3.57 -12.93
N ILE A 36 -11.58 -2.95 -11.98
CA ILE A 36 -11.48 -3.31 -10.56
C ILE A 36 -12.83 -3.78 -10.07
N THR A 37 -12.84 -4.87 -9.32
CA THR A 37 -14.04 -5.38 -8.65
C THR A 37 -13.91 -5.17 -7.16
N ALA A 38 -15.03 -4.85 -6.53
CA ALA A 38 -15.10 -4.77 -5.08
C ALA A 38 -15.28 -6.17 -4.49
N SER A 39 -14.54 -6.49 -3.42
CA SER A 39 -14.87 -7.62 -2.55
C SER A 39 -15.12 -7.18 -1.12
N SER A 40 -15.84 -8.00 -0.37
CA SER A 40 -15.76 -7.97 1.09
C SER A 40 -14.32 -8.27 1.53
N ALA A 41 -13.91 -7.68 2.64
CA ALA A 41 -12.66 -8.05 3.29
C ALA A 41 -12.74 -9.53 3.74
N GLY A 42 -11.60 -10.23 3.78
CA GLY A 42 -11.56 -11.58 4.38
C GLY A 42 -10.50 -12.54 3.85
N VAL A 43 -9.97 -12.32 2.64
CA VAL A 43 -8.87 -13.15 2.12
C VAL A 43 -7.53 -12.50 2.51
N PRO A 44 -6.65 -13.20 3.24
CA PRO A 44 -5.32 -12.70 3.58
C PRO A 44 -4.49 -12.39 2.32
N TYR A 45 -3.70 -11.31 2.35
CA TYR A 45 -2.86 -10.93 1.21
C TYR A 45 -1.83 -11.99 0.79
N PRO A 46 -1.27 -12.86 1.68
CA PRO A 46 -0.40 -13.95 1.23
C PRO A 46 -1.13 -14.95 0.33
N ASP A 47 -2.41 -15.20 0.58
CA ASP A 47 -3.20 -16.07 -0.29
C ASP A 47 -3.53 -15.36 -1.62
N ARG A 48 -3.73 -14.04 -1.60
CA ARG A 48 -3.86 -13.24 -2.84
C ARG A 48 -2.60 -13.31 -3.72
N LEU A 49 -1.41 -13.31 -3.11
CA LEU A 49 -0.15 -13.47 -3.85
C LEU A 49 -0.10 -14.84 -4.55
N LYS A 50 -0.54 -15.92 -3.89
CA LYS A 50 -0.66 -17.25 -4.51
C LYS A 50 -1.69 -17.31 -5.64
N GLU A 51 -2.80 -16.55 -5.52
CA GLU A 51 -3.79 -16.43 -6.59
C GLU A 51 -3.22 -15.71 -7.83
N VAL A 52 -2.22 -14.85 -7.67
CA VAL A 52 -1.49 -14.29 -8.82
C VAL A 52 -0.53 -15.32 -9.39
N GLU A 53 0.27 -15.98 -8.54
CA GLU A 53 1.22 -17.02 -8.97
C GLU A 53 0.54 -18.16 -9.75
N ASN A 54 -0.62 -18.62 -9.30
CA ASN A 54 -1.35 -19.71 -9.97
C ASN A 54 -2.16 -19.25 -11.19
N GLY A 55 -2.10 -17.97 -11.57
CA GLY A 55 -2.76 -17.42 -12.74
C GLY A 55 -4.26 -17.18 -12.60
N LYS A 56 -4.84 -17.26 -11.38
CA LYS A 56 -6.24 -16.87 -11.15
C LYS A 56 -6.45 -15.37 -11.40
N TYR A 57 -5.47 -14.55 -11.05
CA TYR A 57 -5.43 -13.12 -11.37
C TYR A 57 -4.09 -12.77 -12.02
N ASP A 58 -4.10 -11.76 -12.89
CA ASP A 58 -2.89 -11.26 -13.55
C ASP A 58 -2.03 -10.38 -12.63
N ALA A 59 -2.66 -9.69 -11.68
CA ALA A 59 -1.99 -8.71 -10.84
C ALA A 59 -2.71 -8.50 -9.50
N LEU A 60 -1.94 -8.08 -8.51
CA LEU A 60 -2.40 -7.64 -7.19
C LEU A 60 -1.81 -6.26 -6.90
N ILE A 61 -2.65 -5.33 -6.44
CA ILE A 61 -2.22 -4.00 -6.00
C ILE A 61 -2.29 -3.97 -4.47
N LEU A 62 -1.14 -3.78 -3.81
CA LEU A 62 -1.02 -3.68 -2.35
C LEU A 62 -0.32 -2.38 -1.93
N PRO A 63 -0.60 -1.88 -0.73
CA PRO A 63 0.31 -0.97 -0.03
C PRO A 63 1.64 -1.67 0.30
N SER A 64 2.77 -1.01 0.05
CA SER A 64 4.12 -1.58 0.27
C SER A 64 4.49 -1.81 1.74
N ASN A 65 3.69 -1.29 2.68
CA ASN A 65 3.92 -1.48 4.12
C ASN A 65 3.32 -2.81 4.64
N LEU A 66 3.06 -3.79 3.76
CA LEU A 66 2.58 -5.12 4.13
C LEU A 66 3.68 -6.19 4.11
N GLY A 67 4.88 -5.87 3.61
CA GLY A 67 6.01 -6.82 3.58
C GLY A 67 5.79 -7.96 2.58
N GLU A 68 5.16 -7.66 1.44
CA GLU A 68 4.89 -8.60 0.37
C GLU A 68 6.17 -9.30 -0.13
N GLN A 69 7.30 -8.58 -0.16
CA GLN A 69 8.59 -9.12 -0.60
C GLN A 69 9.04 -10.28 0.30
N THR A 70 8.92 -10.12 1.61
CA THR A 70 9.20 -11.20 2.59
C THR A 70 8.31 -12.42 2.36
N VAL A 71 7.04 -12.22 1.98
CA VAL A 71 6.11 -13.31 1.69
C VAL A 71 6.51 -14.03 0.39
N ILE A 72 6.81 -13.28 -0.67
CA ILE A 72 7.28 -13.80 -1.96
C ILE A 72 8.53 -14.65 -1.76
N GLU A 73 9.52 -14.15 -1.02
CA GLU A 73 10.79 -14.85 -0.77
C GLU A 73 10.62 -16.10 0.10
N ASN A 74 9.92 -15.98 1.23
CA ASN A 74 9.75 -17.11 2.16
C ASN A 74 8.91 -18.25 1.56
N GLN A 75 7.91 -17.92 0.75
CA GLN A 75 7.06 -18.91 0.10
C GLN A 75 7.58 -19.31 -1.29
N LYS A 76 8.68 -18.70 -1.76
CA LYS A 76 9.31 -18.95 -3.07
C LYS A 76 8.33 -18.77 -4.24
N LEU A 77 7.51 -17.72 -4.16
CA LEU A 77 6.50 -17.45 -5.18
C LEU A 77 7.19 -16.95 -6.46
N ASP A 78 6.79 -17.45 -7.63
CA ASP A 78 7.28 -16.96 -8.93
C ASP A 78 6.52 -15.70 -9.40
N ILE A 79 6.54 -14.67 -8.56
CA ILE A 79 5.98 -13.35 -8.83
C ILE A 79 6.95 -12.27 -8.39
N LYS A 80 6.84 -11.06 -8.95
CA LYS A 80 7.71 -9.93 -8.62
C LYS A 80 6.88 -8.72 -8.25
N ALA A 81 7.28 -8.04 -7.17
CA ALA A 81 6.79 -6.69 -6.89
C ALA A 81 7.41 -5.70 -7.88
N SER A 82 6.62 -4.73 -8.34
CA SER A 82 7.12 -3.60 -9.13
C SER A 82 7.63 -2.50 -8.21
N GLU A 83 8.32 -1.50 -8.79
CA GLU A 83 8.44 -0.19 -8.13
C GLU A 83 7.06 0.39 -7.79
N PRO A 84 6.95 1.25 -6.75
CA PRO A 84 5.68 1.86 -6.37
C PRO A 84 5.03 2.63 -7.54
N VAL A 85 3.79 2.27 -7.87
CA VAL A 85 3.00 2.96 -8.92
C VAL A 85 2.39 4.28 -8.43
N SER A 86 2.36 4.49 -7.12
CA SER A 86 1.90 5.71 -6.45
C SER A 86 2.47 5.75 -5.04
N ILE A 87 2.70 6.95 -4.55
CA ILE A 87 3.23 7.21 -3.21
C ILE A 87 2.24 8.13 -2.50
N ASN A 88 1.61 7.60 -1.45
CA ASN A 88 0.70 8.34 -0.58
C ASN A 88 1.21 8.23 0.86
N ASN A 89 1.37 9.36 1.53
CA ASN A 89 1.77 9.37 2.93
C ASN A 89 0.65 8.79 3.81
N THR A 90 1.06 8.04 4.84
CA THR A 90 0.16 7.53 5.88
C THR A 90 0.18 8.48 7.07
N TYR A 91 -0.99 8.79 7.61
CA TYR A 91 -1.15 9.74 8.70
C TYR A 91 -1.86 9.12 9.90
N VAL A 92 -1.41 9.48 11.10
CA VAL A 92 -2.16 9.26 12.33
C VAL A 92 -3.31 10.25 12.38
N LEU A 93 -4.53 9.76 12.58
CA LEU A 93 -5.71 10.61 12.70
C LEU A 93 -5.98 10.92 14.18
N ILE A 94 -6.02 12.22 14.51
CA ILE A 94 -6.37 12.72 15.84
C ILE A 94 -7.64 13.55 15.70
N HIS A 95 -8.63 13.32 16.58
CA HIS A 95 -9.88 14.05 16.56
C HIS A 95 -9.64 15.55 16.78
N LYS A 96 -10.29 16.40 15.96
CA LYS A 96 -10.09 17.84 15.98
C LYS A 96 -10.85 18.48 17.15
N SER A 97 -10.13 18.76 18.23
CA SER A 97 -10.60 19.54 19.39
C SER A 97 -9.46 20.37 19.97
N ASP A 98 -9.79 21.41 20.74
CA ASP A 98 -8.77 22.20 21.45
C ASP A 98 -8.01 21.36 22.48
N GLU A 99 -8.69 20.43 23.14
CA GLU A 99 -8.11 19.47 24.09
C GLU A 99 -7.04 18.57 23.45
N ASN A 100 -7.17 18.25 22.16
CA ASN A 100 -6.27 17.34 21.46
C ASN A 100 -5.06 18.05 20.79
N LYS A 101 -4.93 19.38 20.91
CA LYS A 101 -3.82 20.13 20.29
C LYS A 101 -2.46 19.67 20.80
N ALA A 102 -2.31 19.50 22.11
CA ALA A 102 -1.06 19.05 22.71
C ALA A 102 -0.65 17.64 22.21
N LEU A 103 -1.62 16.71 22.13
CA LEU A 103 -1.38 15.36 21.59
C LEU A 103 -0.94 15.42 20.12
N LEU A 104 -1.58 16.25 19.31
CA LEU A 104 -1.20 16.43 17.91
C LEU A 104 0.24 16.95 17.78
N ASP A 105 0.59 17.97 18.55
CA ASP A 105 1.92 18.58 18.50
C ASP A 105 3.01 17.59 18.96
N ASP A 106 2.76 16.84 20.03
CA ASP A 106 3.69 15.82 20.51
C ASP A 106 3.85 14.66 19.53
N VAL A 107 2.77 14.15 18.94
CA VAL A 107 2.85 13.09 17.93
C VAL A 107 3.64 13.58 16.71
N ASN A 108 3.37 14.79 16.23
CA ASN A 108 4.12 15.37 15.10
C ASN A 108 5.60 15.54 15.42
N ARG A 109 5.93 16.04 16.62
CA ARG A 109 7.31 16.24 17.06
C ARG A 109 8.05 14.91 17.14
N VAL A 110 7.48 13.90 17.80
CA VAL A 110 8.12 12.59 17.96
C VAL A 110 8.26 11.87 16.62
N LEU A 111 7.25 11.92 15.73
CA LEU A 111 7.38 11.33 14.39
C LEU A 111 8.48 11.99 13.58
N LYS A 112 8.69 13.30 13.74
CA LYS A 112 9.81 14.01 13.13
C LYS A 112 11.15 13.56 13.71
N GLU A 113 11.28 13.50 15.04
CA GLU A 113 12.50 13.04 15.71
C GLU A 113 12.88 11.61 15.27
N LEU A 114 11.91 10.69 15.20
CA LEU A 114 12.11 9.30 14.75
C LEU A 114 12.48 9.19 13.26
N LYS A 115 12.05 10.15 12.44
CA LYS A 115 12.46 10.23 11.04
C LYS A 115 13.90 10.74 10.95
N ASP A 116 14.19 11.83 11.64
CA ASP A 116 15.48 12.53 11.59
C ASP A 116 16.62 11.68 12.17
N ASP A 117 16.35 10.83 13.18
CA ASP A 117 17.35 9.94 13.80
C ASP A 117 17.50 8.56 13.11
N GLY A 118 16.73 8.31 12.04
CA GLY A 118 16.75 7.07 11.28
C GLY A 118 16.07 5.88 11.98
N THR A 119 15.31 6.10 13.05
CA THR A 119 14.55 5.03 13.71
C THR A 119 13.47 4.46 12.79
N LEU A 120 12.75 5.31 12.05
CA LEU A 120 11.74 4.86 11.09
C LEU A 120 12.35 4.01 9.95
N ASP A 121 13.57 4.34 9.51
CA ASP A 121 14.29 3.55 8.49
C ASP A 121 14.58 2.14 8.99
N LYS A 122 15.10 2.02 10.22
CA LYS A 122 15.37 0.72 10.85
C LYS A 122 14.09 -0.10 11.03
N LEU A 123 13.00 0.53 11.46
CA LEU A 123 11.72 -0.13 11.66
C LEU A 123 11.12 -0.60 10.33
N SER A 124 11.14 0.25 9.31
CA SER A 124 10.62 -0.11 7.99
C SER A 124 11.41 -1.26 7.35
N GLN A 125 12.75 -1.23 7.40
CA GLN A 125 13.57 -2.36 6.94
C GLN A 125 13.25 -3.65 7.71
N LYS A 126 13.11 -3.59 9.02
CA LYS A 126 12.85 -4.76 9.87
C LYS A 126 11.51 -5.42 9.57
N TRP A 127 10.45 -4.62 9.41
CA TRP A 127 9.08 -5.14 9.32
C TRP A 127 8.57 -5.30 7.88
N PHE A 128 9.06 -4.49 6.94
CA PHE A 128 8.60 -4.50 5.54
C PHE A 128 9.66 -4.99 4.56
N GLY A 129 10.91 -5.15 4.98
CA GLY A 129 12.01 -5.50 4.08
C GLY A 129 12.49 -4.35 3.21
N GLU A 130 11.94 -3.15 3.39
CA GLU A 130 12.23 -1.95 2.61
C GLU A 130 12.25 -0.69 3.49
N VAL A 131 13.18 0.23 3.20
CA VAL A 131 13.19 1.58 3.77
C VAL A 131 12.14 2.46 3.08
N VAL A 132 10.87 2.31 3.46
CA VAL A 132 9.75 3.04 2.84
C VAL A 132 9.76 4.55 3.12
N VAL A 133 10.49 4.98 4.15
CA VAL A 133 10.64 6.40 4.53
C VAL A 133 11.24 7.23 3.40
N LYS A 134 12.08 6.64 2.53
CA LYS A 134 12.68 7.30 1.37
C LYS A 134 11.64 7.83 0.36
N TYR A 135 10.41 7.30 0.41
CA TYR A 135 9.31 7.73 -0.44
C TYR A 135 8.44 8.81 0.19
N MET A 136 8.53 9.03 1.52
CA MET A 136 7.68 10.01 2.20
C MET A 136 7.98 11.43 1.70
N LYS A 137 6.95 12.12 1.23
CA LYS A 137 7.03 13.52 0.78
C LYS A 137 6.79 14.49 1.92
#